data_AF-C7QGI4-F1
#
_entry.id   AF-C7QGI4-F1
#
_cell.length_a   1.000
_cell.length_b   1.000
_cell.length_c   1.000
_cell.angle_alpha   90.00
_cell.angle_beta   90.00
_cell.angle_gamma   90.00
#
_symmetry.space_group_name_H-M   'P 1'
#
loop_
_entity.id
_entity.type
_entity.pdbx_description
1 polymer ?
#
loop_
_entity_poly.entity_id
_entity_poly.type
_entity_poly.pdbx_seq_one_letter_code
_entity_poly.pdbx_strand_id
1 'polypeptide(L)'
;MATGLSRIQIEIGASAHWGVEAAVRPVIDGRDMIRESFVSGPGLPPEVLLRPNGELRAAPEPREVVLAEADCAPECCGALAVTIRLDGEHVVWAGWRDLNGPAPVLPEFRFDAGEYDAEIARAELAADG
;
A
#
# COMPACT_ATOMS: atom_id res chain seq x y z
N MET A 1 4.88 23.03 -7.38
CA MET A 1 4.43 21.82 -6.68
C MET A 1 5.60 20.86 -6.72
N ALA A 2 6.09 20.38 -5.58
CA ALA A 2 7.38 19.71 -5.52
C ALA A 2 7.36 18.43 -6.37
N THR A 3 7.99 18.50 -7.54
CA THR A 3 8.44 17.36 -8.35
C THR A 3 9.66 16.76 -7.66
N GLY A 4 9.44 16.12 -6.51
CA GLY A 4 10.42 15.31 -5.82
C GLY A 4 9.99 13.86 -5.91
N LEU A 5 10.95 12.95 -6.05
CA LEU A 5 10.70 11.53 -5.84
C LEU A 5 10.51 11.30 -4.35
N SER A 6 9.41 10.64 -4.01
CA SER A 6 9.17 10.12 -2.67
C SER A 6 9.96 8.83 -2.47
N ARG A 7 10.22 8.51 -1.22
CA ARG A 7 10.74 7.20 -0.83
C ARG A 7 9.65 6.39 -0.17
N ILE A 8 9.50 5.13 -0.60
CA ILE A 8 8.64 4.15 0.06
C ILE A 8 9.47 3.20 0.91
N GLN A 9 8.89 2.79 2.04
CA GLN A 9 9.34 1.67 2.85
C GLN A 9 8.12 0.80 3.18
N ILE A 10 8.26 -0.50 3.00
CA ILE A 10 7.28 -1.50 3.36
C ILE A 10 7.68 -2.09 4.71
N GLU A 11 6.93 -1.71 5.73
CA GLU A 11 7.06 -2.30 7.07
C GLU A 11 6.05 -3.43 7.24
N ILE A 12 6.41 -4.45 8.01
CA ILE A 12 5.50 -5.49 8.47
C ILE A 12 5.43 -5.35 9.99
N GLY A 13 4.26 -5.02 10.51
CA GLY A 13 4.05 -4.83 11.95
C GLY A 13 3.09 -5.87 12.51
N ALA A 14 3.28 -6.23 13.78
CA ALA A 14 2.29 -7.01 14.50
C ALA A 14 0.94 -6.28 14.47
N SER A 15 -0.13 -7.01 14.19
CA SER A 15 -1.48 -6.49 14.19
C SER A 15 -2.19 -6.97 15.44
N ALA A 16 -2.88 -6.06 16.12
CA ALA A 16 -3.74 -6.39 17.26
C ALA A 16 -5.18 -6.73 16.81
N HIS A 17 -5.40 -6.78 15.49
CA HIS A 17 -6.69 -7.09 14.88
C HIS A 17 -6.94 -8.60 14.85
N TRP A 18 -8.21 -8.99 14.96
CA TRP A 18 -8.57 -10.38 15.17
C TRP A 18 -8.24 -11.20 13.91
N GLY A 19 -7.50 -12.31 14.07
CA GLY A 19 -7.16 -13.18 12.94
C GLY A 19 -6.10 -12.63 11.97
N VAL A 20 -5.53 -11.44 12.23
CA VAL A 20 -4.41 -10.87 11.48
C VAL A 20 -3.23 -10.74 12.44
N GLU A 21 -2.22 -11.60 12.31
CA GLU A 21 -1.04 -11.56 13.19
C GLU A 21 -0.06 -10.45 12.79
N ALA A 22 0.03 -10.19 11.48
CA ALA A 22 0.89 -9.17 10.91
C ALA A 22 0.19 -8.42 9.78
N ALA A 23 0.46 -7.13 9.66
CA ALA A 23 -0.11 -6.24 8.64
C ALA A 23 1.00 -5.46 7.93
N VAL A 24 0.84 -5.32 6.62
CA VAL A 24 1.73 -4.49 5.79
C VAL A 24 1.43 -3.01 6.02
N ARG A 25 2.48 -2.20 6.17
CA ARG A 25 2.41 -0.75 6.41
C ARG A 25 3.29 -0.02 5.39
N PRO A 26 2.70 0.54 4.32
CA PRO A 26 3.40 1.42 3.39
C PRO A 26 3.72 2.75 4.07
N VAL A 27 5.00 3.01 4.29
CA VAL A 27 5.54 4.25 4.83
C VAL A 27 6.12 5.08 3.68
N ILE A 28 5.50 6.21 3.35
CA ILE A 28 5.96 7.11 2.29
C ILE A 28 6.50 8.38 2.91
N ASP A 29 7.78 8.71 2.65
CA ASP A 29 8.47 9.87 3.22
C ASP A 29 8.35 9.94 4.76
N GLY A 30 8.40 8.77 5.42
CA GLY A 30 8.29 8.63 6.88
C GLY A 30 6.85 8.66 7.42
N ARG A 31 5.84 8.70 6.55
CA ARG A 31 4.42 8.74 6.92
C ARG A 31 3.73 7.42 6.64
N ASP A 32 3.05 6.88 7.64
CA ASP A 32 2.25 5.66 7.52
C ASP A 32 0.94 5.96 6.80
N MET A 33 0.84 5.55 5.54
CA MET A 33 -0.29 5.91 4.68
C MET A 33 -1.61 5.31 5.15
N ILE A 34 -1.57 4.10 5.71
CA ILE A 34 -2.78 3.43 6.20
C ILE A 34 -3.24 4.14 7.47
N ARG A 35 -2.34 4.36 8.42
CA ARG A 35 -2.68 5.05 9.67
C ARG A 35 -3.18 6.49 9.46
N GLU A 36 -2.64 7.19 8.47
CA GLU A 36 -3.07 8.56 8.15
C GLU A 36 -4.42 8.63 7.43
N SER A 37 -4.80 7.57 6.72
CA SER A 37 -5.88 7.64 5.71
C SER A 37 -7.02 6.66 5.92
N PHE A 38 -6.84 5.66 6.78
CA PHE A 38 -7.82 4.62 7.02
C PHE A 38 -7.80 4.16 8.48
N VAL A 39 -8.76 4.68 9.25
CA VAL A 39 -8.87 4.40 10.70
C VAL A 39 -9.65 3.13 11.00
N SER A 40 -10.30 2.55 10.00
CA SER A 40 -11.31 1.49 10.16
C SER A 40 -10.71 0.07 10.22
N GLY A 41 -9.42 -0.11 9.93
CA GLY A 41 -8.79 -1.42 9.95
C GLY A 41 -7.29 -1.40 9.68
N PRO A 42 -6.63 -2.57 9.83
CA PRO A 42 -5.21 -2.72 9.55
C PRO A 42 -4.94 -2.76 8.04
N GLY A 43 -3.67 -2.65 7.68
CA GLY A 43 -3.22 -3.08 6.36
C GLY A 43 -3.47 -4.56 6.13
N LEU A 44 -3.58 -4.93 4.85
CA LEU A 44 -3.72 -6.31 4.47
C LEU A 44 -2.48 -7.12 4.90
N PRO A 45 -2.67 -8.42 5.16
CA PRO A 45 -1.58 -9.29 5.58
C PRO A 45 -0.47 -9.42 4.50
N PRO A 46 0.78 -9.70 4.89
CA PRO A 46 1.89 -9.94 3.96
C PRO A 46 1.59 -11.02 2.92
N GLU A 47 0.92 -12.11 3.31
CA GLU A 47 0.52 -13.21 2.42
C GLU A 47 -0.51 -12.82 1.35
N VAL A 48 -1.03 -11.59 1.38
CA VAL A 48 -1.89 -11.03 0.33
C VAL A 48 -1.08 -10.07 -0.56
N LEU A 49 -0.43 -9.07 0.05
CA LEU A 49 0.22 -7.97 -0.66
C LEU A 49 1.64 -8.26 -1.15
N LEU A 50 2.37 -9.12 -0.44
CA LEU A 50 3.80 -9.42 -0.64
C LEU A 50 4.05 -10.84 -1.12
N ARG A 51 3.05 -11.47 -1.76
CA ARG A 51 3.30 -12.70 -2.51
C ARG A 51 4.26 -12.43 -3.67
N PRO A 52 5.03 -13.42 -4.14
CA PRO A 52 5.84 -13.27 -5.35
C PRO A 52 4.97 -12.81 -6.54
N ASN A 53 5.38 -11.72 -7.21
CA ASN A 53 4.57 -11.03 -8.24
C ASN A 53 3.22 -10.50 -7.72
N GLY A 54 3.18 -10.14 -6.44
CA GLY A 54 2.00 -9.68 -5.72
C GLY A 54 1.51 -8.30 -6.14
N GLU A 55 0.47 -7.82 -5.45
CA GLU A 55 -0.25 -6.62 -5.88
C GLU A 55 0.61 -5.34 -5.86
N LEU A 56 1.62 -5.28 -5.00
CA LEU A 56 2.52 -4.12 -4.93
C LEU A 56 3.55 -4.08 -6.07
N ARG A 57 3.72 -5.13 -6.87
CA ARG A 57 4.64 -5.09 -8.03
C ARG A 57 4.03 -4.24 -9.14
N ALA A 58 4.68 -3.10 -9.42
CA ALA A 58 4.21 -2.15 -10.41
C ALA A 58 4.35 -2.68 -11.85
N ALA A 59 3.34 -2.45 -12.68
CA ALA A 59 3.34 -2.78 -14.09
C ALA A 59 2.87 -1.57 -14.92
N PRO A 60 3.17 -1.52 -16.24
CA PRO A 60 2.70 -0.42 -17.09
C PRO A 60 1.18 -0.28 -17.12
N GLU A 61 0.47 -1.41 -17.04
CA GLU A 61 -0.99 -1.41 -16.90
C GLU A 61 -1.36 -0.97 -15.47
N PRO A 62 -2.14 0.11 -15.30
CA PRO A 62 -2.56 0.56 -13.97
C PRO A 62 -3.40 -0.49 -13.25
N ARG A 63 -3.11 -0.71 -11.97
CA ARG A 63 -3.85 -1.67 -11.13
C ARG A 63 -4.34 -0.98 -9.88
N GLU A 64 -5.61 -1.18 -9.55
CA GLU A 64 -6.14 -0.84 -8.24
C GLU A 64 -5.69 -1.93 -7.25
N VAL A 65 -5.10 -1.51 -6.15
CA VAL A 65 -4.56 -2.36 -5.08
C VAL A 65 -5.21 -1.95 -3.77
N VAL A 66 -5.77 -2.94 -3.06
CA VAL A 66 -6.35 -2.72 -1.74
C VAL A 66 -5.24 -2.84 -0.70
N LEU A 67 -4.97 -1.77 0.03
CA LEU A 67 -3.89 -1.71 1.02
C LEU A 67 -4.37 -2.08 2.43
N ALA A 68 -5.61 -1.76 2.76
CA ALA A 68 -6.20 -1.99 4.07
C ALA A 68 -7.68 -2.32 3.91
N GLU A 69 -8.18 -3.20 4.76
CA GLU A 69 -9.59 -3.57 4.80
C GLU A 69 -10.05 -3.52 6.26
N ALA A 70 -11.30 -3.11 6.47
CA ALA A 70 -11.88 -3.12 7.81
C ALA A 70 -12.21 -4.54 8.27
N ASP A 71 -12.02 -4.79 9.57
CA ASP A 71 -12.30 -6.05 10.28
C ASP A 71 -13.80 -6.43 10.38
N CYS A 72 -14.69 -5.67 9.73
CA CYS A 72 -16.14 -5.87 9.75
C CYS A 72 -16.60 -6.57 8.46
N ALA A 73 -17.91 -6.86 8.31
CA ALA A 73 -18.42 -7.22 6.99
C ALA A 73 -18.07 -6.08 6.00
N PRO A 74 -17.55 -6.36 4.78
CA PRO A 74 -17.07 -5.35 3.82
C PRO A 74 -18.09 -4.23 3.53
N GLU A 75 -19.37 -4.56 3.70
CA GLU A 75 -20.55 -3.70 3.56
C GLU A 75 -20.60 -2.53 4.58
N CYS A 76 -19.82 -2.58 5.67
CA CYS A 76 -20.00 -1.70 6.82
C CYS A 76 -18.89 -0.63 6.95
N CYS A 77 -17.62 -0.94 6.68
CA CYS A 77 -16.52 -0.03 7.04
C CYS A 77 -15.40 0.15 5.98
N GLY A 78 -15.57 -0.42 4.78
CA GLY A 78 -14.78 -0.08 3.60
C GLY A 78 -13.37 -0.66 3.55
N ALA A 79 -12.60 -0.14 2.60
CA ALA A 79 -11.22 -0.52 2.34
C ALA A 79 -10.46 0.65 1.72
N LEU A 80 -9.17 0.79 2.04
CA LEU A 80 -8.29 1.76 1.41
C LEU A 80 -7.69 1.16 0.15
N ALA A 81 -7.94 1.76 -1.00
CA ALA A 81 -7.39 1.37 -2.28
C ALA A 81 -6.55 2.49 -2.91
N VAL A 82 -5.55 2.12 -3.70
CA VAL A 82 -4.72 3.03 -4.50
C VAL A 82 -4.50 2.44 -5.89
N THR A 83 -4.37 3.30 -6.90
CA THR A 83 -3.93 2.87 -8.23
C THR A 83 -2.41 2.95 -8.32
N ILE A 84 -1.78 1.81 -8.67
CA ILE A 84 -0.34 1.68 -8.89
C ILE A 84 -0.08 1.48 -10.38
N ARG A 85 0.88 2.23 -10.93
CA ARG A 85 1.36 2.04 -12.31
C ARG A 85 2.85 2.32 -12.44
N LEU A 86 3.50 1.65 -13.36
CA LEU A 86 4.85 1.96 -13.83
C LEU A 86 4.75 2.99 -14.98
N ASP A 87 5.39 4.13 -14.81
CA ASP A 87 5.41 5.28 -15.72
C ASP A 87 6.86 5.62 -16.12
N GLY A 88 7.37 4.92 -17.13
CA GLY A 88 8.76 5.02 -17.53
C GLY A 88 9.69 4.52 -16.40
N GLU A 89 10.52 5.42 -15.87
CA GLU A 89 11.45 5.12 -14.77
C GLU A 89 10.84 5.35 -13.38
N HIS A 90 9.53 5.63 -13.30
CA HIS A 90 8.87 5.93 -12.03
C HIS A 90 7.72 4.99 -11.74
N VAL A 91 7.52 4.64 -10.48
CA VAL A 91 6.27 4.04 -10.02
C VAL A 91 5.38 5.16 -9.47
N VAL A 92 4.11 5.15 -9.85
CA VAL A 92 3.14 6.18 -9.46
C VAL A 92 2.03 5.55 -8.65
N TRP A 93 1.79 6.10 -7.46
CA TRP A 93 0.64 5.80 -6.62
C TRP A 93 -0.31 7.00 -6.66
N ALA A 94 -1.51 6.80 -7.18
CA ALA A 94 -2.51 7.85 -7.38
C ALA A 94 -3.93 7.32 -7.19
N GLY A 95 -4.91 8.22 -7.24
CA GLY A 95 -6.33 7.83 -7.26
C GLY A 95 -6.75 7.08 -6.00
N TRP A 96 -6.28 7.53 -4.84
CA TRP A 96 -6.62 6.95 -3.54
C TRP A 96 -8.13 6.97 -3.31
N ARG A 97 -8.68 5.86 -2.82
CA ARG A 97 -10.11 5.71 -2.52
C ARG A 97 -10.31 5.02 -1.18
N ASP A 98 -11.30 5.49 -0.45
CA ASP A 98 -11.99 4.66 0.53
C ASP A 98 -13.20 4.05 -0.18
N LEU A 99 -13.28 2.73 -0.26
CA LEU A 99 -14.34 2.04 -1.01
C LEU A 99 -15.72 2.18 -0.37
N ASN A 100 -15.83 2.64 0.89
CA ASN A 100 -17.11 2.88 1.56
C ASN A 100 -17.18 4.26 2.24
N GLY A 101 -16.23 5.14 1.96
CA GLY A 101 -16.09 6.46 2.57
C GLY A 101 -15.72 7.54 1.56
N PRO A 102 -15.56 8.79 2.01
CA PRO A 102 -15.01 9.84 1.16
C PRO A 102 -13.57 9.49 0.79
N ALA A 103 -13.19 9.76 -0.46
CA ALA A 103 -11.82 9.56 -0.91
C ALA A 103 -10.84 10.34 0.00
N PRO A 104 -9.75 9.69 0.47
CA PRO A 104 -8.77 10.37 1.30
C PRO A 104 -8.07 11.46 0.50
N VAL A 105 -7.76 12.58 1.16
CA VAL A 105 -7.09 13.73 0.53
C VAL A 105 -5.57 13.46 0.51
N LEU A 106 -5.16 12.48 -0.29
CA LEU A 106 -3.77 12.12 -0.51
C LEU A 106 -3.28 12.60 -1.88
N PRO A 107 -2.05 13.12 -1.97
CA PRO A 107 -1.46 13.48 -3.24
C PRO A 107 -1.11 12.23 -4.04
N GLU A 108 -0.76 12.45 -5.31
CA GLU A 108 -0.03 11.47 -6.09
C GLU A 108 1.42 11.39 -5.58
N PHE A 109 1.93 10.17 -5.44
CA PHE A 109 3.31 9.90 -5.10
C PHE A 109 4.03 9.29 -6.30
N ARG A 110 5.29 9.71 -6.49
CA ARG A 110 6.18 9.17 -7.51
C ARG A 110 7.43 8.63 -6.84
N PHE A 111 7.84 7.42 -7.22
CA PHE A 111 9.03 6.75 -6.72
C PHE A 111 9.97 6.46 -7.88
N ASP A 112 11.26 6.39 -7.63
CA ASP A 112 12.19 5.74 -8.56
C ASP A 112 11.81 4.26 -8.71
N ALA A 113 11.69 3.77 -9.94
CA ALA A 113 11.23 2.40 -10.17
C ALA A 113 12.23 1.34 -9.68
N GLY A 114 13.53 1.63 -9.73
CA GLY A 114 14.57 0.72 -9.24
C GLY A 114 14.60 0.64 -7.72
N GLU A 115 14.51 1.80 -7.03
CA GLU A 115 14.41 1.83 -5.57
C GLU A 115 13.11 1.18 -5.09
N TYR A 116 11.99 1.42 -5.77
CA TYR A 116 10.71 0.80 -5.47
C TYR A 116 10.78 -0.72 -5.60
N ASP A 117 11.29 -1.24 -6.73
CA ASP A 117 11.34 -2.69 -6.97
C ASP A 117 12.26 -3.41 -5.99
N ALA A 118 13.41 -2.80 -5.65
CA ALA A 118 14.32 -3.32 -4.63
C ALA A 118 13.65 -3.39 -3.25
N GLU A 119 12.85 -2.38 -2.91
CA GLU A 119 12.13 -2.34 -1.64
C GLU A 119 11.02 -3.39 -1.57
N ILE A 120 10.24 -3.56 -2.65
CA ILE A 120 9.22 -4.64 -2.71
C ILE A 120 9.90 -6.01 -2.61
N ALA A 121 10.98 -6.25 -3.35
CA ALA A 121 11.71 -7.52 -3.27
C ALA A 121 12.26 -7.81 -1.86
N ARG A 122 12.80 -6.79 -1.18
CA ARG A 122 13.24 -6.92 0.21
C ARG A 122 12.08 -7.30 1.13
N ALA A 123 10.91 -6.68 0.95
CA ALA A 123 9.74 -6.93 1.78
C ALA A 123 9.12 -8.31 1.54
N GLU A 124 9.06 -8.78 0.28
CA GLU A 124 8.65 -10.16 -0.06
C GLU A 124 9.55 -11.18 0.65
N LEU A 125 10.88 -11.01 0.56
CA LEU A 125 11.84 -11.89 1.25
C LEU A 125 11.69 -11.87 2.78
N ALA A 126 11.31 -10.74 3.36
CA ALA A 126 11.07 -10.62 4.80
C ALA A 126 9.73 -11.25 5.25
N ALA A 127 8.76 -11.40 4.33
CA ALA A 127 7.48 -12.04 4.60
C ALA A 127 7.55 -13.57 4.48
N ASP A 128 8.47 -14.10 3.68
CA ASP A 128 8.67 -15.55 3.44
C ASP A 128 9.50 -16.26 4.53
N GLY A 129 10.15 -15.53 5.44
CA GLY A 129 11.10 -16.06 6.44
C GLY A 129 10.59 -16.01 7.87
#